data_AF-A0A956P3F3-F1
#
_entry.id   AF-A0A956P3F3-F1
#
_cell.length_a   1.000
_cell.length_b   1.000
_cell.length_c   1.000
_cell.angle_alpha   90.00
_cell.angle_beta   90.00
_cell.angle_gamma   90.00
#
_symmetry.space_group_name_H-M   'P 1'
#
loop_
_entity.id
_entity.type
_entity.pdbx_description
1 polymer ?
#
loop_
_entity_poly.entity_id
_entity_poly.type
_entity_poly.pdbx_seq_one_letter_code
_entity_poly.pdbx_strand_id
1 'polypeptide(L)'
;MKNNILYGYLVPTLIVFVFLALIGIAIISLLYRAPIHTADIMINEIAQLKTILEKIDRDCKIIDFDYQQNWINFLTIKKDGFVGSEVGTANLAYPEKWSGPYVKDNPTIQEKEYMVVRTKDGYFITPGQGVRLPNGKTIGTDVILDEDADIISMMRDENALMYQGKSFAAPLTIGATASREQVRTILPTE
;
A
#
# COMPACT_ATOMS: atom_id res chain seq x y z
N MET A 1 46.96 -43.95 -16.04
CA MET A 1 45.58 -44.39 -15.74
C MET A 1 44.97 -43.80 -14.45
N LYS A 2 45.71 -43.03 -13.62
CA LYS A 2 45.19 -42.40 -12.38
C LYS A 2 44.42 -41.08 -12.61
N ASN A 3 44.67 -40.36 -13.70
CA ASN A 3 44.06 -39.02 -13.92
C ASN A 3 42.57 -39.08 -14.31
N ASN A 4 42.08 -40.20 -14.85
CA ASN A 4 40.68 -40.31 -15.29
C ASN A 4 39.69 -40.50 -14.12
N ILE A 5 40.13 -41.13 -13.02
CA ILE A 5 39.28 -41.33 -11.83
C ILE A 5 39.17 -40.01 -11.06
N LEU A 6 40.28 -39.28 -10.95
CA LEU A 6 40.31 -37.98 -10.28
C LEU A 6 39.39 -36.97 -10.99
N TYR A 7 39.47 -36.86 -12.33
CA TYR A 7 38.57 -36.02 -13.13
C TYR A 7 37.10 -36.47 -13.06
N GLY A 8 36.85 -37.78 -12.96
CA GLY A 8 35.49 -38.36 -12.89
C GLY A 8 34.70 -37.96 -11.64
N TYR A 9 35.37 -37.63 -10.53
CA TYR A 9 34.71 -37.20 -9.29
C TYR A 9 34.92 -35.72 -8.96
N LEU A 10 36.07 -35.13 -9.30
CA LEU A 10 36.33 -33.70 -9.02
C LEU A 10 35.45 -32.78 -9.85
N VAL A 11 35.25 -33.08 -11.14
CA VAL A 11 34.45 -32.21 -12.02
C VAL A 11 32.98 -32.21 -11.58
N PRO A 12 32.31 -33.36 -11.33
CA PRO A 12 30.94 -33.35 -10.81
C PRO A 12 30.82 -32.67 -9.44
N THR A 13 31.79 -32.89 -8.54
CA THR A 13 31.75 -32.27 -7.20
C THR A 13 31.87 -30.75 -7.29
N LEU A 14 32.78 -30.23 -8.13
CA LEU A 14 32.92 -28.79 -8.35
C LEU A 14 31.66 -28.18 -8.97
N ILE A 15 31.03 -28.88 -9.92
CA ILE A 15 29.75 -28.46 -10.51
C ILE A 15 28.67 -28.37 -9.43
N VAL A 16 28.55 -29.37 -8.54
CA VAL A 16 27.59 -29.34 -7.42
C VAL A 16 27.84 -28.13 -6.51
N PHE A 17 29.09 -27.83 -6.15
CA PHE A 17 29.39 -26.65 -5.34
C PHE A 17 29.04 -25.33 -6.05
N VAL A 18 29.30 -25.23 -7.35
CA VAL A 18 28.90 -24.06 -8.14
C VAL A 18 27.38 -23.91 -8.18
N PHE A 19 26.63 -24.99 -8.40
CA PHE A 19 25.17 -24.96 -8.35
C PHE A 19 24.64 -24.57 -6.97
N LEU A 20 25.20 -25.11 -5.89
CA LEU A 20 24.82 -24.74 -4.52
C LEU A 20 25.11 -23.26 -4.24
N ALA A 21 26.24 -22.74 -4.71
CA ALA A 21 26.58 -21.32 -4.58
C ALA A 21 25.58 -20.44 -5.36
N LEU A 22 25.23 -20.81 -6.60
CA LEU A 22 24.25 -20.07 -7.40
C LEU A 22 22.85 -20.11 -6.78
N ILE A 23 22.43 -21.26 -6.25
CA ILE A 23 21.16 -21.40 -5.52
C ILE A 23 21.18 -20.52 -4.26
N GLY A 24 22.28 -20.53 -3.50
CA GLY A 24 22.44 -19.67 -2.32
C GLY A 24 22.33 -18.18 -2.66
N ILE A 25 23.03 -17.73 -3.71
CA ILE A 25 22.95 -16.34 -4.20
C ILE A 25 21.53 -16.01 -4.66
N ALA A 26 20.86 -16.92 -5.37
CA ALA A 26 19.49 -16.71 -5.82
C ALA A 26 18.51 -16.58 -4.64
N ILE A 27 18.64 -17.44 -3.62
CA ILE A 27 17.82 -17.39 -2.40
C ILE A 27 18.05 -16.06 -1.67
N ILE A 28 19.32 -15.67 -1.46
CA ILE A 28 19.65 -14.38 -0.82
C ILE A 28 19.07 -13.23 -1.63
N SER A 29 19.30 -13.19 -2.94
CA SER A 29 18.77 -12.15 -3.82
C SER A 29 17.24 -12.06 -3.74
N LEU A 30 16.54 -13.20 -3.71
CA LEU A 30 15.08 -13.26 -3.63
C LEU A 30 14.57 -12.77 -2.28
N LEU A 31 15.21 -13.15 -1.18
CA LEU A 31 14.85 -12.72 0.18
C LEU A 31 15.05 -11.21 0.39
N TYR A 32 16.09 -10.61 -0.20
CA TYR A 32 16.37 -9.17 -0.01
C TYR A 32 15.69 -8.27 -1.06
N ARG A 33 15.55 -8.69 -2.32
CA ARG A 33 15.01 -7.83 -3.39
C ARG A 33 13.48 -7.82 -3.45
N ALA A 34 12.82 -8.94 -3.15
CA ALA A 34 11.37 -9.02 -3.25
C ALA A 34 10.65 -8.01 -2.32
N PRO A 35 11.01 -7.88 -1.02
CA PRO A 35 10.36 -6.91 -0.13
C PRO A 35 10.51 -5.47 -0.59
N ILE A 36 11.67 -5.11 -1.17
CA ILE A 36 11.94 -3.75 -1.65
C ILE A 36 11.06 -3.42 -2.85
N HIS A 37 10.97 -4.31 -3.84
CA HIS A 37 10.10 -4.10 -5.00
C HIS A 37 8.62 -4.02 -4.61
N THR A 38 8.18 -4.89 -3.69
CA THR A 38 6.81 -4.82 -3.14
C THR A 38 6.57 -3.49 -2.43
N ALA A 39 7.54 -3.00 -1.67
CA ALA A 39 7.44 -1.70 -1.01
C ALA A 39 7.22 -0.57 -2.03
N ASP A 40 8.04 -0.53 -3.08
CA ASP A 40 7.94 0.49 -4.13
C ASP A 40 6.58 0.47 -4.83
N ILE A 41 6.04 -0.71 -5.13
CA ILE A 41 4.70 -0.85 -5.72
C ILE A 41 3.64 -0.29 -4.77
N MET A 42 3.65 -0.72 -3.51
CA MET A 42 2.67 -0.27 -2.51
C MET A 42 2.66 1.25 -2.35
N ILE A 43 3.84 1.88 -2.25
CA ILE A 43 3.96 3.32 -2.06
C ILE A 43 3.44 4.08 -3.27
N ASN A 44 3.78 3.62 -4.47
CA ASN A 44 3.32 4.25 -5.71
C ASN A 44 1.80 4.14 -5.83
N GLU A 45 1.21 2.98 -5.50
CA GLU A 45 -0.24 2.79 -5.52
C GLU A 45 -0.94 3.66 -4.46
N ILE A 46 -0.41 3.73 -3.24
CA ILE A 46 -0.94 4.62 -2.18
C ILE A 46 -0.89 6.09 -2.62
N ALA A 47 0.22 6.53 -3.23
CA ALA A 47 0.36 7.91 -3.71
C ALA A 47 -0.61 8.23 -4.86
N GLN A 48 -0.83 7.28 -5.77
CA GLN A 48 -1.82 7.41 -6.84
C GLN A 48 -3.24 7.48 -6.29
N LEU A 49 -3.59 6.56 -5.38
CA LEU A 49 -4.89 6.53 -4.72
C LEU A 49 -5.16 7.83 -3.96
N LYS A 50 -4.15 8.36 -3.25
CA LYS A 50 -4.24 9.65 -2.57
C LYS A 50 -4.61 10.75 -3.54
N THR A 51 -3.86 10.84 -4.63
CA THR A 51 -4.08 11.86 -5.68
C THR A 51 -5.49 11.76 -6.26
N ILE A 52 -5.98 10.54 -6.50
CA ILE A 52 -7.32 10.29 -7.04
C ILE A 52 -8.40 10.69 -6.02
N LEU A 53 -8.29 10.25 -4.76
CA LEU A 53 -9.27 10.58 -3.72
C LEU A 53 -9.30 12.09 -3.41
N GLU A 54 -8.14 12.76 -3.40
CA GLU A 54 -8.08 14.22 -3.25
C GLU A 54 -8.66 14.96 -4.46
N LYS A 55 -8.54 14.39 -5.66
CA LYS A 55 -9.24 14.91 -6.85
C LYS A 55 -10.76 14.73 -6.69
N ILE A 56 -11.22 13.56 -6.26
CA ILE A 56 -12.64 13.30 -6.00
C ILE A 56 -13.17 14.25 -4.93
N ASP A 57 -12.46 14.47 -3.82
CA ASP A 57 -12.88 15.43 -2.78
C ASP A 57 -12.94 16.87 -3.32
N ARG A 58 -11.99 17.27 -4.16
CA ARG A 58 -12.03 18.61 -4.78
C ARG A 58 -13.24 18.80 -5.70
N ASP A 59 -13.52 17.80 -6.53
CA ASP A 59 -14.50 17.90 -7.60
C ASP A 59 -15.92 17.60 -7.07
N CYS A 60 -16.08 16.54 -6.28
CA CYS A 60 -17.36 16.01 -5.80
C CYS A 60 -17.64 16.30 -4.32
N LYS A 61 -16.63 16.73 -3.54
CA LYS A 61 -16.67 16.89 -2.09
C LYS A 61 -17.06 15.62 -1.35
N ILE A 62 -16.07 14.91 -0.81
CA ILE A 62 -16.32 13.75 0.04
C ILE A 62 -16.72 14.26 1.41
N ILE A 63 -17.92 13.88 1.86
CA ILE A 63 -18.49 14.25 3.15
C ILE A 63 -17.87 13.33 4.22
N ASP A 64 -18.02 12.03 4.02
CA ASP A 64 -17.50 10.98 4.88
C ASP A 64 -17.42 9.64 4.14
N PHE A 65 -17.04 8.61 4.89
CA PHE A 65 -17.13 7.22 4.49
C PHE A 65 -17.99 6.45 5.49
N ASP A 66 -18.71 5.45 5.01
CA ASP A 66 -19.75 4.73 5.77
C ASP A 66 -19.21 4.00 7.01
N TYR A 67 -18.02 3.40 6.89
CA TYR A 67 -17.44 2.54 7.91
C TYR A 67 -16.15 3.11 8.49
N GLN A 68 -15.63 2.47 9.53
CA GLN A 68 -14.31 2.79 10.06
C GLN A 68 -13.20 2.38 9.09
N GLN A 69 -13.39 1.29 8.34
CA GLN A 69 -12.50 0.82 7.28
C GLN A 69 -13.30 0.60 6.00
N ASN A 70 -12.83 1.19 4.91
CA ASN A 70 -13.60 1.32 3.68
C ASN A 70 -12.75 0.89 2.49
N TRP A 71 -13.11 -0.21 1.83
CA TRP A 71 -12.36 -0.69 0.67
C TRP A 71 -12.51 0.27 -0.52
N ILE A 72 -11.39 0.50 -1.21
CA ILE A 72 -11.35 1.38 -2.38
C ILE A 72 -11.63 0.52 -3.62
N ASN A 73 -12.91 0.22 -3.85
CA ASN A 73 -13.38 -0.64 -4.94
C ASN A 73 -14.29 0.06 -5.95
N PHE A 74 -14.43 1.38 -5.83
CA PHE A 74 -15.40 2.17 -6.57
C PHE A 74 -14.78 3.09 -7.64
N LEU A 75 -13.46 3.05 -7.83
CA LEU A 75 -12.76 3.98 -8.75
C LEU A 75 -12.96 3.65 -10.23
N THR A 76 -13.48 2.46 -10.54
CA THR A 76 -13.85 2.02 -11.90
C THR A 76 -15.28 2.41 -12.29
N ILE A 77 -16.05 3.00 -11.37
CA ILE A 77 -17.44 3.41 -11.62
C ILE A 77 -17.45 4.61 -12.58
N LYS A 78 -18.24 4.49 -13.65
CA LYS A 78 -18.38 5.53 -14.69
C LYS A 78 -19.27 6.67 -14.20
N LYS A 79 -19.20 7.83 -14.88
CA LYS A 79 -20.06 9.01 -14.64
C LYS A 79 -21.51 8.69 -14.29
N ASP A 80 -22.16 7.85 -15.10
CA ASP A 80 -23.58 7.50 -14.95
C ASP A 80 -23.77 6.10 -14.31
N GLY A 81 -22.75 5.59 -13.62
CA GLY A 81 -22.70 4.23 -13.07
C GLY A 81 -23.32 4.08 -11.68
N PHE A 82 -23.78 5.17 -11.07
CA PHE A 82 -24.42 5.17 -9.75
C PHE A 82 -25.49 6.28 -9.70
N VAL A 83 -26.43 6.14 -8.76
CA VAL A 83 -27.52 7.10 -8.54
C VAL A 83 -27.55 7.42 -7.05
N GLY A 84 -27.57 8.70 -6.71
CA GLY A 84 -27.57 9.18 -5.32
C GLY A 84 -26.26 9.85 -4.93
N SER A 85 -26.06 10.05 -3.64
CA SER A 85 -24.84 10.65 -3.06
C SER A 85 -23.74 9.63 -2.77
N GLU A 86 -24.03 8.34 -2.88
CA GLU A 86 -23.12 7.26 -2.48
C GLU A 86 -22.43 6.62 -3.69
N VAL A 87 -21.10 6.54 -3.65
CA VAL A 87 -20.29 5.78 -4.62
C VAL A 87 -19.37 4.82 -3.88
N GLY A 88 -19.68 3.53 -3.95
CA GLY A 88 -19.07 2.55 -3.06
C GLY A 88 -19.39 2.89 -1.60
N THR A 89 -18.35 3.15 -0.82
CA THR A 89 -18.45 3.52 0.61
C THR A 89 -18.28 5.02 0.86
N ALA A 90 -18.18 5.84 -0.20
CA ALA A 90 -17.92 7.27 -0.10
C ALA A 90 -19.20 8.07 -0.32
N ASN A 91 -19.50 8.99 0.60
CA ASN A 91 -20.61 9.93 0.48
C ASN A 91 -20.13 11.24 -0.14
N LEU A 92 -20.80 11.68 -1.21
CA LEU A 92 -20.47 12.85 -2.00
C LEU A 92 -21.53 13.94 -1.84
N ALA A 93 -21.09 15.19 -1.68
CA ALA A 93 -22.00 16.34 -1.66
C ALA A 93 -22.44 16.76 -3.08
N TYR A 94 -21.59 16.53 -4.07
CA TYR A 94 -21.80 16.88 -5.47
C TYR A 94 -21.60 15.65 -6.38
N PRO A 95 -22.43 14.60 -6.26
CA PRO A 95 -22.29 13.37 -7.05
C PRO A 95 -22.40 13.61 -8.56
N GLU A 96 -23.11 14.66 -8.99
CA GLU A 96 -23.26 15.05 -10.39
C GLU A 96 -21.94 15.47 -11.06
N LYS A 97 -20.91 15.79 -10.26
CA LYS A 97 -19.56 16.15 -10.72
C LYS A 97 -18.64 14.94 -10.84
N TRP A 98 -19.12 13.73 -10.57
CA TRP A 98 -18.33 12.52 -10.73
C TRP A 98 -17.81 12.39 -12.17
N SER A 99 -16.50 12.24 -12.29
CA SER A 99 -15.82 12.17 -13.59
C SER A 99 -15.20 10.81 -13.86
N GLY A 100 -15.57 9.79 -13.07
CA GLY A 100 -15.05 8.44 -13.21
C GLY A 100 -15.39 7.81 -14.58
N PRO A 101 -14.70 6.72 -14.95
CA PRO A 101 -13.77 5.96 -14.12
C PRO A 101 -12.43 6.68 -13.95
N TYR A 102 -11.85 6.60 -12.76
CA TYR A 102 -10.54 7.20 -12.45
C TYR A 102 -9.39 6.24 -12.73
N VAL A 103 -9.67 4.93 -12.72
CA VAL A 103 -8.72 3.86 -13.05
C VAL A 103 -9.40 2.82 -13.93
N LYS A 104 -8.60 2.04 -14.66
CA LYS A 104 -9.10 0.92 -15.45
C LYS A 104 -9.57 -0.24 -14.56
N ASP A 105 -8.74 -0.58 -13.59
CA ASP A 105 -8.94 -1.66 -12.62
C ASP A 105 -8.55 -1.10 -11.24
N ASN A 106 -9.27 -1.48 -10.17
CA ASN A 106 -8.92 -1.04 -8.82
C ASN A 106 -7.57 -1.68 -8.42
N PRO A 107 -6.60 -0.91 -7.91
CA PRO A 107 -5.31 -1.47 -7.50
C PRO A 107 -5.51 -2.42 -6.31
N THR A 108 -4.83 -3.56 -6.36
CA THR A 108 -4.82 -4.55 -5.28
C THR A 108 -3.40 -5.00 -5.01
N ILE A 109 -3.13 -5.35 -3.76
CA ILE A 109 -1.86 -5.92 -3.34
C ILE A 109 -2.12 -7.23 -2.60
N GLN A 110 -1.47 -8.31 -3.04
CA GLN A 110 -1.75 -9.66 -2.54
C GLN A 110 -3.25 -10.03 -2.64
N GLU A 111 -3.87 -9.66 -3.77
CA GLU A 111 -5.30 -9.87 -4.08
C GLU A 111 -6.27 -9.15 -3.12
N LYS A 112 -5.77 -8.18 -2.35
CA LYS A 112 -6.56 -7.39 -1.40
C LYS A 112 -6.60 -5.93 -1.83
N GLU A 113 -7.78 -5.34 -1.71
CA GLU A 113 -8.02 -3.93 -2.03
C GLU A 113 -7.35 -3.02 -0.98
N TYR A 114 -6.89 -1.86 -1.40
CA TYR A 114 -6.53 -0.79 -0.47
C TYR A 114 -7.78 -0.26 0.24
N MET A 115 -7.59 0.40 1.38
CA MET A 115 -8.70 0.93 2.16
C MET A 115 -8.45 2.34 2.68
N VAL A 116 -9.54 3.08 2.89
CA VAL A 116 -9.57 4.29 3.69
C VAL A 116 -9.95 3.94 5.12
N VAL A 117 -9.09 4.31 6.06
CA VAL A 117 -9.29 4.12 7.50
C VAL A 117 -9.64 5.46 8.12
N ARG A 118 -10.74 5.50 8.87
CA ARG A 118 -11.15 6.64 9.70
C ARG A 118 -10.59 6.44 11.11
N THR A 119 -9.91 7.47 11.60
CA THR A 119 -9.40 7.57 12.98
C THR A 119 -9.80 8.93 13.55
N LYS A 120 -9.51 9.15 14.83
CA LYS A 120 -9.64 10.47 15.47
C LYS A 120 -8.81 11.56 14.80
N ASP A 121 -7.69 11.21 14.18
CA ASP A 121 -6.78 12.15 13.50
C ASP A 121 -7.17 12.41 12.04
N GLY A 122 -8.22 11.74 11.55
CA GLY A 122 -8.77 11.90 10.20
C GLY A 122 -8.71 10.61 9.38
N TYR A 123 -8.63 10.78 8.05
CA TYR A 123 -8.70 9.70 7.08
C TYR A 123 -7.32 9.36 6.51
N PHE A 124 -7.04 8.06 6.39
CA PHE A 124 -5.76 7.55 5.89
C PHE A 124 -5.98 6.46 4.85
N ILE A 125 -5.18 6.48 3.77
CA ILE A 125 -5.09 5.32 2.85
C ILE A 125 -4.10 4.33 3.43
N THR A 126 -4.48 3.05 3.44
CA THR A 126 -3.64 1.94 3.91
C THR A 126 -3.86 0.70 3.03
N PRO A 127 -2.92 -0.26 3.00
CA PRO A 127 -3.17 -1.60 2.47
C PRO A 127 -4.32 -2.29 3.22
N GLY A 128 -5.08 -3.13 2.52
CA GLY A 128 -6.22 -3.83 3.10
C GLY A 128 -5.88 -4.82 4.22
N GLN A 129 -6.92 -5.26 4.92
CA GLN A 129 -6.86 -6.27 5.97
C GLN A 129 -6.19 -7.57 5.50
N GLY A 130 -5.22 -8.07 6.27
CA GLY A 130 -4.47 -9.28 5.98
C GLY A 130 -3.36 -9.13 4.94
N VAL A 131 -3.06 -7.91 4.46
CA VAL A 131 -1.85 -7.68 3.64
C VAL A 131 -0.61 -7.81 4.52
N ARG A 132 0.36 -8.60 4.06
CA ARG A 132 1.68 -8.69 4.70
C ARG A 132 2.61 -7.62 4.14
N LEU A 133 3.07 -6.73 5.01
CA LEU A 133 3.98 -5.65 4.69
C LEU A 133 5.43 -6.15 4.52
N PRO A 134 6.27 -5.41 3.77
CA PRO A 134 7.70 -5.70 3.62
C PRO A 134 8.51 -5.81 4.92
N ASN A 135 8.10 -5.12 5.99
CA ASN A 135 8.70 -5.27 7.34
C ASN A 135 8.27 -6.56 8.06
N GLY A 136 7.50 -7.42 7.38
CA GLY A 136 7.04 -8.72 7.87
C GLY A 136 5.74 -8.69 8.67
N LYS A 137 5.20 -7.50 8.98
CA LYS A 137 3.97 -7.30 9.74
C LYS A 137 2.73 -7.47 8.88
N THR A 138 1.61 -7.85 9.47
CA THR A 138 0.34 -8.08 8.78
C THR A 138 -0.73 -7.10 9.26
N ILE A 139 -1.39 -6.40 8.33
CA ILE A 139 -2.52 -5.52 8.65
C ILE A 139 -3.65 -6.34 9.28
N GLY A 140 -4.21 -5.84 10.40
CA GLY A 140 -5.29 -6.51 11.14
C GLY A 140 -4.85 -7.56 12.14
N THR A 141 -3.58 -7.97 12.12
CA THR A 141 -3.03 -8.94 13.07
C THR A 141 -1.90 -8.32 13.88
N ASP A 142 -0.86 -7.84 13.20
CA ASP A 142 0.29 -7.18 13.85
C ASP A 142 0.11 -5.66 13.90
N VAL A 143 -0.57 -5.09 12.91
CA VAL A 143 -0.86 -3.64 12.82
C VAL A 143 -2.36 -3.45 12.88
N ILE A 144 -2.86 -2.94 14.01
CA ILE A 144 -4.29 -2.70 14.24
C ILE A 144 -4.64 -1.29 13.78
N LEU A 145 -5.63 -1.19 12.91
CA LEU A 145 -6.09 0.06 12.28
C LEU A 145 -7.53 0.35 12.69
N ASP A 146 -7.74 0.56 13.99
CA ASP A 146 -9.04 0.94 14.56
C ASP A 146 -9.19 2.48 14.64
N GLU A 147 -10.28 2.95 15.25
CA GLU A 147 -10.58 4.38 15.37
C GLU A 147 -9.59 5.14 16.28
N ASP A 148 -8.94 4.42 17.19
CA ASP A 148 -7.98 4.94 18.18
C ASP A 148 -6.51 4.82 17.71
N ALA A 149 -6.28 4.17 16.57
CA ALA A 149 -4.94 3.97 16.02
C ALA A 149 -4.27 5.30 15.65
N ASP A 150 -3.09 5.56 16.25
CA ASP A 150 -2.22 6.67 15.86
C ASP A 150 -1.44 6.31 14.59
N ILE A 151 -2.13 6.41 13.44
CA ILE A 151 -1.55 6.08 12.14
C ILE A 151 -0.36 6.99 11.81
N ILE A 152 -0.37 8.26 12.26
CA ILE A 152 0.72 9.21 12.01
C ILE A 152 2.03 8.71 12.64
N SER A 153 1.98 8.21 13.88
CA SER A 153 3.13 7.60 14.54
C SER A 153 3.51 6.27 13.90
N MET A 154 2.54 5.43 13.53
CA MET A 154 2.80 4.14 12.86
C MET A 154 3.51 4.30 11.50
N MET A 155 3.23 5.38 10.76
CA MET A 155 3.91 5.72 9.51
C MET A 155 5.41 6.03 9.69
N ARG A 156 5.87 6.20 10.93
CA ARG A 156 7.27 6.48 11.31
C ARG A 156 7.91 5.34 12.10
N ASP A 157 7.23 4.19 12.21
CA ASP A 157 7.71 3.03 12.96
C ASP A 157 7.96 1.85 12.03
N GLU A 158 9.22 1.39 11.97
CA GLU A 158 9.67 0.23 11.18
C GLU A 158 8.96 -1.08 11.61
N ASN A 159 8.38 -1.12 12.82
CA ASN A 159 7.60 -2.24 13.32
C ASN A 159 6.09 -2.12 13.06
N ALA A 160 5.64 -1.07 12.37
CA ALA A 160 4.24 -0.84 12.03
C ALA A 160 4.06 -0.57 10.52
N LEU A 161 3.85 0.67 10.12
CA LEU A 161 3.55 1.06 8.74
C LEU A 161 4.77 1.63 7.99
N MET A 162 6.00 1.43 8.49
CA MET A 162 7.22 1.85 7.81
C MET A 162 8.12 0.67 7.45
N TYR A 163 8.83 0.79 6.32
CA TYR A 163 9.95 -0.08 5.97
C TYR A 163 11.01 0.71 5.20
N GLN A 164 12.25 0.70 5.68
CA GLN A 164 13.37 1.42 5.06
C GLN A 164 13.06 2.91 4.81
N GLY A 165 12.45 3.57 5.81
CA GLY A 165 12.07 4.98 5.72
C GLY A 165 10.90 5.30 4.78
N LYS A 166 10.22 4.28 4.25
CA LYS A 166 9.04 4.43 3.39
C LYS A 166 7.77 4.05 4.13
N SER A 167 6.78 4.93 4.11
CA SER A 167 5.48 4.73 4.75
C SER A 167 4.50 3.98 3.84
N PHE A 168 3.81 2.99 4.40
CA PHE A 168 2.69 2.26 3.79
C PHE A 168 1.33 2.82 4.18
N ALA A 169 1.28 4.09 4.55
CA ALA A 169 0.02 4.82 4.64
C ALA A 169 0.23 6.28 4.23
N ALA A 170 -0.87 6.95 3.88
CA ALA A 170 -0.86 8.36 3.56
C ALA A 170 -2.11 9.07 4.09
N PRO A 171 -1.97 10.26 4.72
CA PRO A 171 -3.12 11.05 5.16
C PRO A 171 -3.86 11.64 3.96
N LEU A 172 -5.19 11.67 4.07
CA LEU A 172 -6.11 12.32 3.15
C LEU A 172 -6.58 13.65 3.73
N THR A 173 -6.64 14.70 2.90
CA THR A 173 -7.15 16.01 3.31
C THR A 173 -8.67 16.14 3.13
N ILE A 174 -9.40 15.03 3.30
CA ILE A 174 -10.86 14.99 3.13
C ILE A 174 -11.53 15.66 4.32
N GLY A 175 -12.54 16.49 4.05
CA GLY A 175 -13.29 17.17 5.11
C GLY A 175 -12.47 18.19 5.93
N ALA A 176 -11.23 18.51 5.54
CA ALA A 176 -10.34 19.34 6.33
C ALA A 176 -10.74 20.83 6.30
N THR A 177 -11.55 21.21 7.30
CA THR A 177 -11.54 22.56 7.88
C THR A 177 -10.57 22.63 9.09
N ALA A 178 -9.93 21.53 9.53
CA ALA A 178 -9.26 21.51 10.84
C ALA A 178 -7.81 20.94 10.93
N SER A 179 -7.19 20.36 9.90
CA SER A 179 -5.85 19.74 10.06
C SER A 179 -4.73 20.31 9.18
N ARG A 180 -4.91 21.52 8.63
CA ARG A 180 -3.85 22.18 7.82
C ARG A 180 -2.57 22.48 8.61
N GLU A 181 -2.65 22.53 9.94
CA GLU A 181 -1.52 22.89 10.81
C GLU A 181 -0.58 21.70 11.08
N GLN A 182 -1.12 20.48 11.17
CA GLN A 182 -0.31 19.27 11.35
C GLN A 182 0.33 18.79 10.04
N VAL A 183 -0.35 18.93 8.89
CA VAL A 183 0.22 18.53 7.58
C VAL A 183 1.41 19.40 7.16
N ARG A 184 1.41 20.70 7.54
CA ARG A 184 2.54 21.61 7.25
C ARG A 184 3.82 21.29 8.02
N THR A 185 3.73 20.55 9.12
CA THR A 185 4.91 20.10 9.89
C THR A 185 5.45 18.75 9.42
N ILE A 186 4.77 18.07 8.47
CA ILE A 186 5.04 16.69 8.06
C ILE A 186 5.89 16.58 6.77
N LEU A 187 6.08 17.67 6.02
CA LEU A 187 6.98 17.71 4.86
C LEU A 187 8.14 18.67 5.16
N PRO A 188 9.41 18.28 4.96
CA PRO A 188 10.48 19.26 4.96
C PRO A 188 10.23 20.23 3.81
N THR A 189 10.21 21.52 4.13
CA THR A 189 10.32 22.58 3.12
C THR A 189 11.64 22.39 2.38
N GLU A 190 11.57 22.14 1.08
CA GLU A 190 12.62 22.58 0.16
C GLU A 190 12.60 24.11 0.03
#